data_AF-A0AAQ4EE11-F1
#
_entry.id   AF-A0AAQ4EE11-F1
#
_cell.length_a   1.000
_cell.length_b   1.000
_cell.length_c   1.000
_cell.angle_alpha   90.00
_cell.angle_beta   90.00
_cell.angle_gamma   90.00
#
_symmetry.space_group_name_H-M   'P 1'
#
loop_
_entity.id
_entity.type
_entity.pdbx_description
1 polymer ?
#
loop_
_entity_poly.entity_id
_entity_poly.type
_entity_poly.pdbx_seq_one_letter_code
_entity_poly.pdbx_strand_id
1 'polypeptide(L)'
;MAAFGFHDGTLEFHLKEGEFRLPDIEVAAVFAVLYIMYALGALFWGYLLTYKMEKEDVSVLLGFVILTTAFLFVGPAPFLPIPPYLWIVYMTQGAIGFGGAAVVVGSFSMALKKAIERGFPDSLWTYATVCGFLFSAITIGSSIAPLLSRYATENIRYENAAVIMLAALTVW
;
A
#
# COMPACT_ATOMS: atom_id res chain seq x y z
N MET A 1 4.67 0.57 3.95
CA MET A 1 4.66 1.93 3.39
C MET A 1 5.78 2.21 2.39
N ALA A 2 7.00 1.72 2.60
CA ALA A 2 8.08 1.95 1.63
C ALA A 2 7.71 1.46 0.21
N ALA A 3 6.97 0.35 0.12
CA ALA A 3 6.43 -0.16 -1.14
C ALA A 3 5.45 0.81 -1.84
N PHE A 4 4.63 1.58 -1.11
CA PHE A 4 3.71 2.56 -1.70
C PHE A 4 4.47 3.76 -2.28
N GLY A 5 5.45 4.31 -1.56
CA GLY A 5 6.22 5.44 -2.08
C GLY A 5 7.09 5.07 -3.28
N PHE A 6 7.62 3.84 -3.32
CA PHE A 6 8.35 3.33 -4.48
C PHE A 6 7.42 3.08 -5.66
N HIS A 7 6.23 2.56 -5.39
CA HIS A 7 5.18 2.36 -6.37
C HIS A 7 4.76 3.67 -7.03
N ASP A 8 4.52 4.70 -6.23
CA ASP A 8 4.05 5.98 -6.73
C ASP A 8 5.11 6.65 -7.61
N GLY A 9 6.38 6.64 -7.19
CA GLY A 9 7.48 7.18 -8.00
C GLY A 9 7.70 6.41 -9.31
N THR A 10 7.58 5.08 -9.28
CA THR A 10 7.82 4.21 -10.45
C THR A 10 6.65 4.26 -11.44
N LEU A 11 5.42 4.39 -10.94
CA LEU A 11 4.21 4.53 -11.75
C LEU A 11 4.12 5.91 -12.40
N GLU A 12 4.46 6.99 -11.68
CA GLU A 12 4.47 8.34 -12.23
C GLU A 12 5.44 8.43 -13.42
N PHE A 13 6.65 7.88 -13.29
CA PHE A 13 7.62 7.80 -14.38
C PHE A 13 7.06 7.01 -15.58
N HIS A 14 6.39 5.89 -15.34
CA HIS A 14 5.81 5.06 -16.41
C HIS A 14 4.63 5.72 -17.14
N LEU A 15 3.79 6.47 -16.42
CA LEU A 15 2.63 7.16 -17.01
C LEU A 15 3.04 8.44 -17.77
N LYS A 16 4.05 9.17 -17.29
CA LYS A 16 4.52 10.43 -17.89
C LYS A 16 5.56 10.22 -18.99
N GLU A 17 6.61 9.45 -18.70
CA GLU A 17 7.78 9.29 -19.58
C GLU A 17 7.81 7.94 -20.32
N GLY A 18 6.96 6.99 -19.91
CA GLY A 18 6.84 5.66 -20.52
C GLY A 18 5.87 5.59 -21.72
N GLU A 19 5.12 4.48 -21.84
CA GLU A 19 4.36 4.13 -23.05
C GLU A 19 3.10 4.97 -23.28
N PHE A 20 2.53 5.59 -22.24
CA PHE A 20 1.25 6.30 -22.35
C PHE A 20 1.35 7.80 -22.60
N ARG A 21 2.43 8.46 -22.15
CA ARG A 21 2.65 9.92 -22.26
C ARG A 21 1.43 10.76 -21.88
N LEU A 22 0.86 10.48 -20.71
CA LEU A 22 -0.38 11.11 -20.28
C LEU A 22 -0.14 12.52 -19.72
N PRO A 23 -1.13 13.43 -19.84
CA PRO A 23 -1.07 14.73 -19.19
C PRO A 23 -1.14 14.59 -17.66
N ASP A 24 -0.55 15.54 -16.94
CA ASP A 24 -0.45 15.53 -15.46
C ASP A 24 -1.79 15.31 -14.75
N ILE A 25 -2.89 15.82 -15.33
CA ILE A 25 -4.25 15.68 -14.79
C ILE A 25 -4.71 14.22 -14.74
N GLU A 26 -4.36 13.42 -15.75
CA GLU A 26 -4.75 12.01 -15.83
C GLU A 26 -3.91 11.15 -14.89
N VAL A 27 -2.61 11.47 -14.77
CA VAL A 27 -1.72 10.84 -13.78
C VAL A 27 -2.23 11.09 -12.37
N ALA A 28 -2.60 12.33 -12.06
CA ALA A 28 -3.20 12.67 -10.76
C ALA A 28 -4.52 11.91 -10.52
N ALA A 29 -5.34 11.69 -11.56
CA ALA A 29 -6.57 10.91 -11.44
C ALA A 29 -6.31 9.43 -11.09
N VAL A 30 -5.25 8.82 -11.64
CA VAL A 30 -4.82 7.45 -11.28
C VAL A 30 -4.47 7.36 -9.80
N PHE A 31 -3.68 8.31 -9.28
CA PHE A 31 -3.35 8.37 -7.85
C PHE A 31 -4.57 8.65 -6.98
N ALA A 32 -5.49 9.51 -7.42
CA ALA A 32 -6.71 9.80 -6.68
C ALA A 32 -7.56 8.54 -6.44
N VAL A 33 -7.63 7.63 -7.43
CA VAL A 33 -8.38 6.37 -7.28
C VAL A 33 -7.81 5.50 -6.15
N LEU A 34 -6.49 5.43 -6.00
CA LEU A 34 -5.86 4.72 -4.88
C LEU A 34 -6.35 5.28 -3.54
N TYR A 35 -6.27 6.60 -3.36
CA TYR A 35 -6.64 7.24 -2.09
C TYR A 35 -8.14 7.16 -1.79
N ILE A 36 -8.99 7.26 -2.83
CA ILE A 36 -10.44 7.08 -2.69
C ILE A 36 -10.75 5.64 -2.26
N MET A 37 -10.16 4.65 -2.92
CA MET A 37 -10.38 3.24 -2.58
C MET A 37 -9.80 2.88 -1.22
N TYR A 38 -8.70 3.51 -0.82
CA TYR A 38 -8.16 3.40 0.54
C TYR A 38 -9.15 3.94 1.58
N ALA A 39 -9.76 5.10 1.35
CA ALA A 39 -10.75 5.66 2.25
C ALA A 39 -12.00 4.76 2.37
N LEU A 40 -12.51 4.26 1.24
CA LEU A 40 -13.63 3.31 1.22
C LEU A 40 -13.28 1.99 1.92
N GLY A 41 -12.09 1.47 1.65
CA GLY A 41 -11.54 0.29 2.33
C GLY A 41 -11.43 0.50 3.83
N ALA A 42 -10.95 1.65 4.28
CA ALA A 42 -10.82 1.95 5.70
C ALA A 42 -12.17 1.97 6.42
N LEU A 43 -13.21 2.52 5.78
CA LEU A 43 -14.58 2.46 6.30
C LEU A 43 -15.11 1.03 6.33
N PHE A 44 -14.90 0.26 5.27
CA PHE A 44 -15.36 -1.12 5.16
C PHE A 44 -14.71 -2.03 6.21
N TRP A 45 -13.38 -2.05 6.28
CA TRP A 45 -12.63 -2.87 7.24
C TRP A 45 -12.83 -2.37 8.68
N GLY A 46 -12.90 -1.06 8.89
CA GLY A 46 -13.23 -0.48 10.19
C GLY A 46 -14.61 -0.91 10.69
N TYR A 47 -15.60 -0.95 9.80
CA TYR A 47 -16.94 -1.46 10.11
C TYR A 47 -16.90 -2.95 10.47
N LEU A 48 -16.25 -3.79 9.65
CA LEU A 48 -16.14 -5.24 9.89
C LEU A 48 -15.49 -5.57 11.25
N LEU A 49 -14.42 -4.87 11.60
CA LEU A 49 -13.71 -5.04 12.87
C LEU A 49 -14.54 -4.56 14.07
N THR A 50 -15.29 -3.47 13.92
CA THR A 50 -16.14 -2.93 14.99
C THR A 50 -17.29 -3.89 15.34
N TYR A 51 -17.88 -4.55 14.33
CA TYR A 51 -18.96 -5.53 14.55
C TYR A 51 -18.46 -6.94 14.91
N LYS A 52 -17.14 -7.11 15.14
CA LYS A 52 -16.50 -8.41 15.41
C LYS A 52 -16.85 -9.49 14.38
N MET A 53 -17.18 -9.09 13.15
CA MET A 53 -17.53 -10.04 12.09
C MET A 53 -16.30 -10.83 11.65
N GLU A 54 -15.10 -10.28 11.86
CA GLU A 54 -13.83 -10.94 11.59
C GLU A 54 -12.82 -10.71 12.73
N LYS A 55 -11.87 -11.65 12.87
CA LYS A 55 -10.70 -11.48 13.76
C LYS A 55 -9.70 -10.53 13.11
N GLU A 56 -9.06 -9.70 13.93
CA GLU A 56 -8.09 -8.69 13.48
C GLU A 56 -6.94 -9.29 12.66
N ASP A 57 -6.53 -10.52 12.98
CA ASP A 57 -5.48 -11.23 12.25
C ASP A 57 -5.91 -11.64 10.82
N VAL A 58 -7.21 -11.91 10.62
CA VAL A 58 -7.75 -12.35 9.32
C VAL A 58 -7.84 -11.19 8.35
N SER A 59 -8.25 -10.00 8.81
CA SER A 59 -8.31 -8.81 7.96
C SER A 59 -6.93 -8.36 7.49
N VAL A 60 -5.92 -8.46 8.37
CA VAL A 60 -4.52 -8.19 8.00
C VAL A 60 -4.03 -9.20 6.97
N LEU A 61 -4.29 -10.49 7.16
CA LEU A 61 -3.87 -11.55 6.24
C LEU A 61 -4.54 -11.41 4.86
N LEU A 62 -5.84 -11.13 4.82
CA LEU A 62 -6.57 -10.83 3.58
C LEU A 62 -6.01 -9.59 2.89
N GLY A 63 -5.72 -8.54 3.66
CA GLY A 63 -5.07 -7.33 3.15
C GLY A 63 -3.73 -7.62 2.48
N PHE A 64 -2.89 -8.44 3.11
CA PHE A 64 -1.62 -8.87 2.53
C PHE A 64 -1.80 -9.68 1.25
N VAL A 65 -2.74 -10.63 1.21
CA VAL A 65 -3.01 -11.41 -0.02
C VAL A 65 -3.48 -10.50 -1.17
N ILE A 66 -4.37 -9.55 -0.89
CA ILE A 66 -4.84 -8.56 -1.87
C ILE A 66 -3.67 -7.69 -2.35
N LEU A 67 -2.81 -7.22 -1.44
CA LEU A 67 -1.64 -6.43 -1.82
C LEU A 67 -0.64 -7.24 -2.64
N THR A 68 -0.28 -8.45 -2.23
CA THR A 68 0.67 -9.30 -2.97
C THR A 68 0.16 -9.62 -4.37
N THR A 69 -1.13 -9.94 -4.51
CA THR A 69 -1.75 -10.17 -5.83
C THR A 69 -1.78 -8.88 -6.65
N ALA A 70 -2.16 -7.74 -6.07
CA ALA A 70 -2.18 -6.46 -6.78
C ALA A 70 -0.77 -6.02 -7.21
N PHE A 71 0.24 -6.16 -6.37
CA PHE A 71 1.63 -5.87 -6.74
C PHE A 71 2.15 -6.79 -7.84
N LEU A 72 1.70 -8.05 -7.90
CA LEU A 72 1.99 -8.96 -9.00
C LEU A 72 1.40 -8.48 -10.34
N PHE A 73 0.25 -7.80 -10.30
CA PHE A 73 -0.41 -7.22 -11.48
C PHE A 73 0.07 -5.80 -11.83
N VAL A 74 0.65 -5.05 -10.88
CA VAL A 74 1.21 -3.70 -11.09
C VAL A 74 2.55 -3.73 -11.79
N GLY A 75 3.39 -4.70 -11.46
CA GLY A 75 4.72 -4.79 -12.06
C GLY A 75 4.57 -5.14 -13.54
N PRO A 76 5.22 -4.42 -14.47
CA PRO A 76 5.52 -4.99 -15.77
C PRO A 76 6.55 -6.08 -15.48
N ALA A 77 6.06 -7.27 -15.15
CA ALA A 77 6.90 -8.44 -15.16
C ALA A 77 7.44 -8.52 -16.60
N PRO A 78 8.76 -8.53 -16.84
CA PRO A 78 9.35 -8.78 -18.16
C PRO A 78 8.89 -10.10 -18.80
N PHE A 79 8.13 -10.92 -18.06
CA PHE A 79 7.53 -12.17 -18.48
C PHE A 79 6.06 -12.06 -18.94
N LEU A 80 5.37 -10.93 -18.74
CA LEU A 80 3.99 -10.76 -19.20
C LEU A 80 3.89 -9.65 -20.27
N PRO A 81 3.78 -10.02 -21.57
CA PRO A 81 3.52 -9.09 -22.65
C PRO A 81 2.04 -8.67 -22.66
N ILE A 82 1.56 -8.06 -21.57
CA ILE A 82 0.22 -7.48 -21.52
C ILE A 82 0.34 -6.04 -22.04
N PRO A 83 -0.42 -5.64 -23.08
CA PRO A 83 -0.48 -4.25 -23.51
C PRO A 83 -0.91 -3.40 -22.32
N PRO A 84 -0.23 -2.30 -22.00
CA PRO A 84 -0.58 -1.55 -20.82
C PRO A 84 -1.91 -0.85 -21.13
N TYR A 85 -2.99 -1.37 -20.56
CA TYR A 85 -4.30 -0.76 -20.68
C TYR A 85 -4.56 0.05 -19.41
N LEU A 86 -4.94 1.32 -19.58
CA LEU A 86 -5.26 2.24 -18.49
C LEU A 86 -6.25 1.67 -17.47
N TRP A 87 -7.25 0.92 -17.92
CA TRP A 87 -8.26 0.31 -17.03
C TRP A 87 -7.65 -0.72 -16.06
N ILE A 88 -6.59 -1.44 -16.47
CA ILE A 88 -5.88 -2.38 -15.59
C ILE A 88 -5.16 -1.59 -14.51
N VAL A 89 -4.50 -0.49 -14.87
CA VAL A 89 -3.83 0.40 -13.90
C VAL A 89 -4.82 0.90 -12.85
N TYR A 90 -5.99 1.41 -13.26
CA TYR A 90 -7.03 1.84 -12.31
C TYR A 90 -7.52 0.72 -11.39
N MET A 91 -7.75 -0.49 -11.93
CA MET A 91 -8.18 -1.64 -11.13
C MET A 91 -7.12 -2.03 -10.10
N THR A 92 -5.85 -2.04 -10.50
CA THR A 92 -4.76 -2.42 -9.60
C THR A 92 -4.48 -1.34 -8.56
N GLN A 93 -4.59 -0.05 -8.91
CA GLN A 93 -4.56 1.06 -7.94
C GLN A 93 -5.68 0.90 -6.89
N GLY A 94 -6.88 0.56 -7.34
CA GLY A 94 -8.02 0.34 -6.44
C GLY A 94 -7.79 -0.83 -5.49
N ALA A 95 -7.27 -1.95 -6.00
CA ALA A 95 -6.93 -3.11 -5.18
C ALA A 95 -5.81 -2.82 -4.17
N ILE A 96 -4.78 -2.07 -4.58
CA ILE A 96 -3.70 -1.60 -3.70
C ILE A 96 -4.25 -0.71 -2.58
N GLY A 97 -5.10 0.27 -2.92
CA GLY A 97 -5.73 1.14 -1.93
C GLY A 97 -6.58 0.36 -0.92
N PHE A 98 -7.43 -0.54 -1.42
CA PHE A 98 -8.33 -1.32 -0.58
C PHE A 98 -7.59 -2.33 0.33
N GLY A 99 -6.59 -3.04 -0.20
CA GLY A 99 -5.75 -3.96 0.58
C GLY A 99 -4.85 -3.23 1.57
N GLY A 100 -4.33 -2.05 1.17
CA GLY A 100 -3.56 -1.17 2.05
C GLY A 100 -4.34 -0.74 3.28
N ALA A 101 -5.61 -0.37 3.09
CA ALA A 101 -6.49 0.00 4.18
C ALA A 101 -6.73 -1.17 5.16
N ALA A 102 -6.91 -2.39 4.65
CA ALA A 102 -7.08 -3.59 5.47
C ALA A 102 -5.89 -3.81 6.41
N VAL A 103 -4.67 -3.74 5.86
CA VAL A 103 -3.43 -3.92 6.63
C VAL A 103 -3.26 -2.83 7.67
N VAL A 104 -3.48 -1.56 7.32
CA VAL A 104 -3.30 -0.43 8.25
C VAL A 104 -4.32 -0.47 9.38
N VAL A 105 -5.62 -0.60 9.04
CA VAL A 105 -6.70 -0.63 10.04
C VAL A 105 -6.58 -1.89 10.91
N GLY A 106 -6.37 -3.06 10.30
CA GLY A 106 -6.20 -4.31 11.03
C GLY A 106 -4.98 -4.30 11.96
N SER A 107 -3.83 -3.78 11.49
CA SER A 107 -2.62 -3.67 12.32
C SER A 107 -2.82 -2.72 13.50
N PHE A 108 -3.50 -1.59 13.28
CA PHE A 108 -3.84 -0.65 14.35
C PHE A 108 -4.73 -1.32 15.41
N SER A 109 -5.83 -1.96 14.99
CA SER A 109 -6.75 -2.65 15.89
C SER A 109 -6.06 -3.79 16.66
N MET A 110 -5.23 -4.60 15.98
CA MET A 110 -4.46 -5.67 16.61
C MET A 110 -3.47 -5.13 17.64
N ALA A 111 -2.69 -4.10 17.29
CA ALA A 111 -1.69 -3.51 18.18
C ALA A 111 -2.34 -2.90 19.42
N LEU A 112 -3.46 -2.20 19.24
CA LEU A 112 -4.24 -1.61 20.31
C LEU A 112 -4.80 -2.68 21.27
N LYS A 113 -5.43 -3.73 20.73
CA LYS A 113 -5.97 -4.83 21.52
C LYS A 113 -4.88 -5.51 22.35
N LYS A 114 -3.73 -5.81 21.73
CA LYS A 114 -2.57 -6.39 22.43
C LYS A 114 -1.98 -5.46 23.49
N ALA A 115 -2.06 -4.14 23.32
CA ALA A 115 -1.64 -3.19 24.35
C ALA A 115 -2.59 -3.25 25.56
N ILE A 116 -3.89 -3.26 25.32
CA ILE A 116 -4.92 -3.35 26.38
C ILE A 116 -4.79 -4.69 27.13
N GLU A 117 -4.64 -5.81 26.41
CA GLU A 117 -4.43 -7.15 27.00
C GLU A 117 -3.17 -7.23 27.88
N ARG A 118 -2.14 -6.41 27.59
CA ARG A 118 -0.91 -6.32 28.38
C ARG A 118 -1.02 -5.40 29.61
N GLY A 119 -2.21 -4.87 29.89
CA GLY A 119 -2.49 -4.07 31.08
C GLY A 119 -2.43 -2.56 30.87
N PHE A 120 -2.35 -2.09 29.62
CA PHE A 120 -2.52 -0.66 29.35
C PHE A 120 -4.00 -0.26 29.49
N PRO A 121 -4.31 0.92 30.04
CA PRO A 121 -5.69 1.37 30.20
C PRO A 121 -6.35 1.62 28.84
N ASP A 122 -7.60 1.20 28.68
CA ASP A 122 -8.44 1.55 27.52
C ASP A 122 -8.82 3.04 27.62
N SER A 123 -7.90 3.90 27.21
CA SER A 123 -7.97 5.35 27.35
C SER A 123 -7.40 6.02 26.12
N LEU A 124 -7.83 7.25 25.84
CA LEU A 124 -7.36 8.03 24.69
C LEU A 124 -5.83 8.08 24.57
N TRP A 125 -5.11 8.06 25.70
CA TRP A 125 -3.66 8.03 25.73
C TRP A 125 -3.08 6.78 25.05
N THR A 126 -3.63 5.59 25.34
CA THR A 126 -3.18 4.34 24.71
C THR A 126 -3.43 4.35 23.20
N TYR A 127 -4.59 4.84 22.76
CA TYR A 127 -4.89 5.01 21.33
C TYR A 127 -3.91 5.98 20.67
N ALA A 128 -3.65 7.12 21.30
CA ALA A 128 -2.73 8.13 20.79
C ALA A 128 -1.29 7.59 20.70
N THR A 129 -0.83 6.79 21.68
CA THR A 129 0.48 6.15 21.64
C THR A 129 0.59 5.16 20.49
N VAL A 130 -0.38 4.25 20.33
CA VAL A 130 -0.37 3.27 19.23
C VAL A 130 -0.43 3.96 17.88
N CYS A 131 -1.26 5.00 17.75
CA CYS A 131 -1.35 5.83 16.55
C CYS A 131 -0.02 6.53 16.25
N GLY A 132 0.63 7.09 17.26
CA GLY A 132 1.93 7.75 17.12
C GLY A 132 3.03 6.81 16.65
N PHE A 133 3.07 5.56 17.15
CA PHE A 133 4.00 4.53 16.66
C PHE A 133 3.73 4.18 15.21
N LEU A 134 2.46 3.97 14.84
CA LEU A 134 2.07 3.64 13.48
C LEU A 134 2.45 4.76 12.50
N PHE A 135 2.12 6.01 12.83
CA PHE A 135 2.50 7.16 12.00
C PHE A 135 4.02 7.35 11.91
N SER A 136 4.75 7.10 12.99
CA SER A 136 6.21 7.15 12.97
C SER A 136 6.80 6.12 12.00
N ALA A 137 6.29 4.88 12.04
CA ALA A 137 6.70 3.83 11.10
C ALA A 137 6.34 4.18 9.65
N ILE A 138 5.17 4.78 9.42
CA ILE A 138 4.74 5.28 8.10
C ILE A 138 5.70 6.35 7.59
N THR A 139 6.02 7.34 8.42
CA THR A 139 6.91 8.45 8.04
C THR A 139 8.30 7.94 7.67
N ILE A 140 8.89 7.06 8.49
CA ILE A 140 10.18 6.43 8.20
C ILE A 140 10.13 5.69 6.85
N GLY A 141 9.07 4.91 6.62
CA GLY A 141 8.88 4.21 5.35
C GLY A 141 8.76 5.16 4.16
N SER A 142 8.06 6.28 4.31
CA SER A 142 7.90 7.30 3.26
C SER A 142 9.18 8.09 2.98
N SER A 143 10.08 8.25 3.96
CA SER A 143 11.37 8.93 3.75
C SER A 143 12.37 8.05 2.98
N ILE A 144 12.34 6.73 3.21
CA ILE A 144 13.26 5.78 2.56
C ILE A 144 12.80 5.44 1.13
N ALA A 145 11.49 5.43 0.88
CA ALA A 145 10.93 5.03 -0.41
C ALA A 145 11.42 5.83 -1.63
N PRO A 146 11.45 7.18 -1.62
CA PRO A 146 11.95 7.96 -2.74
C PRO A 146 13.44 7.72 -3.02
N LEU A 147 14.24 7.48 -1.98
CA LEU A 147 15.66 7.18 -2.12
C LEU A 147 15.88 5.84 -2.84
N LEU A 148 15.12 4.82 -2.46
CA LEU A 148 15.15 3.52 -3.12
C LEU A 148 14.60 3.59 -4.55
N SER A 149 13.49 4.31 -4.76
CA SER A 149 12.86 4.48 -6.08
C SER A 149 13.81 5.17 -7.04
N ARG A 150 14.41 6.28 -6.61
CA ARG A 150 15.35 7.05 -7.40
C ARG A 150 16.60 6.23 -7.76
N TYR A 151 17.17 5.54 -6.78
CA TYR A 151 18.33 4.67 -7.02
C TYR A 151 18.02 3.54 -8.02
N ALA A 152 16.83 2.94 -7.92
CA ALA A 152 16.38 1.90 -8.84
C ALA A 152 16.17 2.44 -10.26
N THR A 153 15.52 3.60 -10.43
CA THR A 153 15.29 4.21 -11.75
C THR A 153 16.58 4.70 -12.42
N GLU A 154 17.60 5.08 -11.66
CA GLU A 154 18.87 5.60 -12.20
C GLU A 154 19.85 4.48 -12.60
N ASN A 155 19.84 3.30 -11.94
CA ASN A 155 20.87 2.27 -12.13
C ASN A 155 20.37 0.93 -12.67
N ILE A 156 19.06 0.67 -12.65
CA ILE A 156 18.50 -0.67 -12.88
C ILE A 156 17.40 -0.58 -13.96
N ARG A 157 17.55 -1.33 -15.07
CA ARG A 157 16.46 -1.50 -16.04
C ARG A 157 15.21 -1.97 -15.29
N TYR A 158 14.07 -1.30 -15.57
CA TYR A 158 12.77 -1.35 -14.91
C TYR A 158 12.32 -2.74 -14.38
N GLU A 159 12.74 -3.79 -15.07
CA GLU A 159 12.46 -5.22 -14.81
C GLU A 159 12.96 -5.73 -13.45
N ASN A 160 14.09 -5.23 -12.94
CA ASN A 160 14.68 -5.67 -11.68
C ASN A 160 14.18 -4.86 -10.46
N ALA A 161 13.53 -3.70 -10.69
CA ALA A 161 12.92 -2.89 -9.64
C ALA A 161 11.73 -3.61 -9.00
N ALA A 162 10.93 -4.35 -9.79
CA ALA A 162 9.81 -5.16 -9.32
C ALA A 162 10.25 -6.29 -8.36
N VAL A 163 11.43 -6.89 -8.61
CA VAL A 163 11.99 -7.97 -7.76
C VAL A 163 12.44 -7.42 -6.41
N ILE A 164 13.04 -6.22 -6.37
CA ILE A 164 13.42 -5.54 -5.13
C ILE A 164 12.16 -5.17 -4.31
N MET A 165 11.09 -4.77 -5.00
CA MET A 165 9.78 -4.50 -4.39
C MET A 165 9.13 -5.74 -3.77
N LEU A 166 9.15 -6.86 -4.50
CA LEU A 166 8.70 -8.16 -4.00
C LEU A 166 9.54 -8.62 -2.81
N ALA A 167 10.87 -8.46 -2.88
CA ALA A 167 11.77 -8.77 -1.77
C ALA A 167 11.46 -7.91 -0.52
N ALA A 168 11.21 -6.62 -0.69
CA ALA A 168 10.83 -5.72 0.41
C ALA A 168 9.44 -6.06 1.01
N LEU A 169 8.52 -6.61 0.21
CA LEU A 169 7.22 -7.11 0.66
C LEU A 169 7.34 -8.44 1.43
N THR A 170 8.30 -9.31 1.08
CA THR A 170 8.54 -10.59 1.76
C THR A 170 9.30 -10.48 3.09
N VAL A 171 9.86 -9.31 3.42
CA VAL A 171 10.64 -9.08 4.65
C VAL A 171 9.79 -8.48 5.79
N TRP A 172 8.47 -8.63 5.73
CA TRP A 172 7.58 -8.32 6.87
C TRP A 172 7.72 -9.31 8.03
#